data_AF-A0AAN8K6H0-F1
#
_entry.id   AF-A0AAN8K6H0-F1
#
_cell.length_a   1.000
_cell.length_b   1.000
_cell.length_c   1.000
_cell.angle_alpha   90.00
_cell.angle_beta   90.00
_cell.angle_gamma   90.00
#
_symmetry.space_group_name_H-M   'P 1'
#
loop_
_entity.id
_entity.type
_entity.pdbx_description
1 polymer ?
#
loop_
_entity_poly.entity_id
_entity_poly.type
_entity_poly.pdbx_seq_one_letter_code
_entity_poly.pdbx_strand_id
1 'polypeptide(L)'
;MFGFRVLRKRWVLFLILFSSVIYFLVATLSKSNDLILEPFESKRNIRQTFQWQPKISDELEVNNTLTVKCRNSVQGRKLIVDERGYSCQRRHLDSNNCCDTKQPSTSRYNCQTCHTNGCCSVYEYCVSCCLQPDKQPLLEKILRDYNNEPFNKLFSLVLDHFELCLAKCRTSSQSVQHENSYRDPKSKYCYGESAPDLQSAIL
;
A
#
# COMPACT_ATOMS: atom_id res chain seq x y z
N MET A 1 -56.20 -47.03 -30.77
CA MET A 1 -56.38 -45.61 -30.41
C MET A 1 -55.46 -45.24 -29.23
N PHE A 2 -54.14 -45.30 -29.41
CA PHE A 2 -53.13 -44.94 -28.40
C PHE A 2 -51.84 -44.60 -29.15
N GLY A 3 -51.27 -43.40 -28.96
CA GLY A 3 -49.94 -43.09 -29.52
C GLY A 3 -49.59 -41.61 -29.68
N PHE A 4 -50.45 -40.80 -30.30
CA PHE A 4 -50.05 -39.44 -30.70
C PHE A 4 -50.12 -38.38 -29.58
N ARG A 5 -50.97 -38.57 -28.56
CA ARG A 5 -51.05 -37.63 -27.41
C ARG A 5 -49.89 -37.78 -26.41
N VAL A 6 -49.28 -38.97 -26.32
CA VAL A 6 -48.16 -39.25 -25.41
C VAL A 6 -46.84 -38.70 -25.97
N LEU A 7 -46.65 -38.80 -27.29
CA LEU A 7 -45.50 -38.23 -27.99
C LEU A 7 -45.47 -36.70 -27.83
N ARG A 8 -46.58 -36.00 -28.10
CA ARG A 8 -46.63 -34.52 -27.99
C ARG A 8 -46.30 -34.00 -26.58
N LYS A 9 -46.72 -34.71 -25.53
CA LYS A 9 -46.39 -34.36 -24.13
C LYS A 9 -44.92 -34.62 -23.79
N ARG A 10 -44.31 -35.69 -24.33
CA ARG A 10 -42.88 -35.99 -24.13
C ARG A 10 -41.96 -34.97 -24.80
N TRP A 11 -42.33 -34.47 -25.98
CA TRP A 11 -41.58 -33.40 -26.67
C TRP A 11 -41.61 -32.08 -25.90
N VAL A 12 -42.75 -31.72 -25.30
CA VAL A 12 -42.86 -30.50 -24.47
C VAL A 12 -41.97 -30.61 -23.22
N LEU A 13 -41.96 -31.75 -22.55
CA LEU A 13 -41.08 -31.97 -21.39
C LEU A 13 -39.59 -31.95 -21.78
N PHE A 14 -39.25 -32.52 -22.94
CA PHE A 14 -37.88 -32.45 -23.46
C PHE A 14 -37.44 -31.02 -23.76
N LEU A 15 -38.32 -30.20 -24.36
CA LEU A 15 -38.02 -28.79 -24.64
C LEU A 15 -37.83 -27.96 -23.36
N ILE A 16 -38.65 -28.18 -22.33
CA ILE A 16 -38.49 -27.49 -21.04
C ILE A 16 -37.16 -27.89 -20.38
N LEU A 17 -36.85 -29.19 -20.35
CA LEU A 17 -35.61 -29.67 -19.75
C LEU A 17 -34.39 -29.17 -20.53
N PHE A 18 -34.43 -29.20 -21.86
CA PHE A 18 -33.36 -28.70 -22.71
C PHE A 18 -33.15 -27.19 -22.54
N SER A 19 -34.22 -26.40 -22.47
CA SER A 19 -34.14 -24.96 -22.18
C SER A 19 -33.56 -24.70 -20.79
N SER A 20 -33.92 -25.50 -19.78
CA SER A 20 -33.36 -25.40 -18.43
C SER A 20 -31.88 -25.78 -18.38
N VAL A 21 -31.45 -26.80 -19.13
CA VAL A 21 -30.04 -27.22 -19.21
C VAL A 21 -29.23 -26.16 -19.95
N ILE A 22 -29.73 -25.62 -21.06
CA ILE A 22 -29.06 -24.51 -21.77
C ILE A 22 -28.94 -23.29 -20.85
N TYR A 23 -30.00 -22.93 -20.15
CA TYR A 23 -29.95 -21.82 -19.18
C TYR A 23 -28.90 -22.08 -18.09
N PHE A 24 -28.86 -23.29 -17.54
CA PHE A 24 -27.86 -23.66 -16.54
C PHE A 24 -26.44 -23.63 -17.09
N LEU A 25 -26.21 -24.09 -18.32
CA LEU A 25 -24.90 -24.04 -18.98
C LEU A 25 -24.49 -22.60 -19.28
N VAL A 26 -25.40 -21.75 -19.76
CA VAL A 26 -25.13 -20.32 -20.00
C VAL A 26 -24.86 -19.60 -18.69
N ALA A 27 -25.62 -19.88 -17.62
CA ALA A 27 -25.41 -19.28 -16.31
C ALA A 27 -24.09 -19.74 -15.66
N THR A 28 -23.72 -21.01 -15.80
CA THR A 28 -22.45 -21.53 -15.26
C THR A 28 -21.25 -21.09 -16.09
N LEU A 29 -21.36 -21.03 -17.42
CA LEU A 29 -20.30 -20.50 -18.30
C LEU A 29 -20.16 -18.98 -18.18
N SER A 30 -21.26 -18.24 -18.02
CA SER A 30 -21.22 -16.81 -17.68
C SER A 30 -20.56 -16.58 -16.33
N LYS A 31 -20.88 -17.41 -15.34
CA LYS A 31 -20.25 -17.34 -14.01
C LYS A 31 -18.78 -17.79 -14.02
N SER A 32 -18.39 -18.72 -14.90
CA SER A 32 -16.98 -19.07 -15.08
C SER A 32 -16.21 -17.96 -15.79
N ASN A 33 -16.85 -17.23 -16.70
CA ASN A 33 -16.27 -16.02 -17.29
C ASN A 33 -16.12 -14.90 -16.25
N ASP A 34 -17.04 -14.80 -15.28
CA ASP A 34 -16.90 -13.90 -14.11
C ASP A 34 -15.88 -14.40 -13.05
N LEU A 35 -15.47 -15.68 -13.12
CA LEU A 35 -14.47 -16.30 -12.23
C LEU A 35 -13.10 -16.48 -12.90
N ILE A 36 -12.93 -16.04 -14.14
CA ILE A 36 -11.61 -15.65 -14.60
C ILE A 36 -11.19 -14.58 -13.61
N LEU A 37 -10.10 -14.83 -12.86
CA LEU A 37 -9.37 -13.78 -12.16
C LEU A 37 -9.37 -12.60 -13.13
N GLU A 38 -10.15 -11.54 -12.86
CA GLU A 38 -9.70 -10.24 -13.27
C GLU A 38 -8.26 -10.24 -12.74
N PRO A 39 -7.24 -10.19 -13.62
CA PRO A 39 -5.99 -9.69 -13.14
C PRO A 39 -6.40 -8.42 -12.41
N PHE A 40 -5.85 -8.17 -11.23
CA PHE A 40 -5.93 -6.85 -10.65
C PHE A 40 -5.13 -5.91 -11.57
N GLU A 41 -5.59 -5.72 -12.81
CA GLU A 41 -5.39 -4.57 -13.65
C GLU A 41 -6.16 -3.48 -12.93
N SER A 42 -5.50 -3.01 -11.87
CA SER A 42 -5.52 -1.63 -11.50
C SER A 42 -5.63 -0.79 -12.78
N LYS A 43 -6.86 -0.39 -13.13
CA LYS A 43 -7.21 0.70 -14.05
C LYS A 43 -6.67 2.05 -13.53
N ARG A 44 -5.53 2.05 -12.83
CA ARG A 44 -4.76 3.26 -12.55
C ARG A 44 -3.83 3.43 -13.73
N ASN A 45 -3.99 4.55 -14.42
CA ASN A 45 -3.20 4.95 -15.56
C ASN A 45 -1.72 4.61 -15.33
N ILE A 46 -1.19 3.60 -16.05
CA ILE A 46 0.23 3.18 -16.10
C ILE A 46 1.17 4.33 -16.58
N ARG A 47 0.65 5.55 -16.73
CA ARG A 47 1.35 6.75 -17.20
C ARG A 47 1.77 7.72 -16.10
N GLN A 48 1.49 7.46 -14.82
CA GLN A 48 1.97 8.35 -13.75
C GLN A 48 3.39 7.97 -13.35
N THR A 49 4.36 8.80 -13.74
CA THR A 49 5.76 8.67 -13.33
C THR A 49 5.87 8.88 -11.82
N PHE A 50 6.66 8.02 -11.16
CA PHE A 50 6.96 8.13 -9.73
C PHE A 50 7.48 9.53 -9.37
N GLN A 51 6.96 10.12 -8.29
CA GLN A 51 7.30 11.48 -7.88
C GLN A 51 8.09 11.50 -6.55
N TRP A 52 9.35 11.96 -6.61
CA TRP A 52 10.28 11.97 -5.46
C TRP A 52 9.99 13.00 -4.38
N GLN A 53 9.26 14.07 -4.67
CA GLN A 53 8.90 15.06 -3.66
C GLN A 53 7.49 15.56 -3.93
N PRO A 54 6.67 15.80 -2.90
CA PRO A 54 5.40 16.46 -3.11
C PRO A 54 5.67 17.80 -3.80
N LYS A 55 4.93 18.10 -4.87
CA LYS A 55 4.93 19.42 -5.52
C LYS A 55 4.25 20.40 -4.56
N ILE A 56 4.89 20.66 -3.44
CA ILE A 56 4.55 21.78 -2.59
C ILE A 56 5.22 22.92 -3.31
N SER A 57 4.44 23.55 -4.19
CA SER A 57 4.81 24.83 -4.77
C SER A 57 5.13 25.77 -3.61
N ASP A 58 6.42 26.01 -3.41
CA ASP A 58 6.93 27.25 -2.80
C ASP A 58 6.43 28.50 -3.57
N GLU A 59 5.70 28.31 -4.69
CA GLU A 59 5.03 29.32 -5.51
C GLU A 59 3.51 29.49 -5.24
N LEU A 60 2.88 28.81 -4.27
CA LEU A 60 1.46 29.06 -3.92
C LEU A 60 1.27 30.19 -2.89
N GLU A 61 1.97 31.31 -3.07
CA GLU A 61 1.63 32.58 -2.41
C GLU A 61 0.77 33.51 -3.29
N VAL A 62 0.28 33.06 -4.45
CA VAL A 62 -0.40 33.98 -5.40
C VAL A 62 -1.93 33.81 -5.50
N ASN A 63 -2.57 32.83 -4.86
CA ASN A 63 -4.04 32.84 -4.75
C ASN A 63 -4.53 32.25 -3.42
N ASN A 64 -5.02 33.14 -2.56
CA ASN A 64 -5.33 32.98 -1.14
C ASN A 64 -6.57 32.08 -0.83
N THR A 65 -6.82 31.02 -1.60
CA THR A 65 -8.03 30.17 -1.43
C THR A 65 -7.79 28.66 -1.49
N LEU A 66 -6.58 28.19 -1.81
CA LEU A 66 -6.26 26.75 -1.79
C LEU A 66 -5.51 26.41 -0.51
N THR A 67 -6.24 26.06 0.55
CA THR A 67 -5.66 25.45 1.75
C THR A 67 -5.01 24.11 1.37
N VAL A 68 -3.68 24.07 1.39
CA VAL A 68 -2.90 22.85 1.11
C VAL A 68 -3.19 21.84 2.21
N LYS A 69 -3.87 20.76 1.83
CA LYS A 69 -4.23 19.66 2.74
C LYS A 69 -3.18 18.56 2.66
N CYS A 70 -2.61 18.16 3.79
CA CYS A 70 -1.61 17.10 3.82
C CYS A 70 -2.24 15.71 3.88
N ARG A 71 -1.60 14.75 3.22
CA ARG A 71 -1.70 13.33 3.62
C ARG A 71 -0.83 13.07 4.84
N ASN A 72 -1.21 12.06 5.62
CA ASN A 72 -0.45 11.65 6.79
C ASN A 72 -0.51 10.12 6.99
N SER A 73 0.27 9.60 7.94
CA SER A 73 0.37 8.15 8.17
C SER A 73 -0.92 7.50 8.68
N VAL A 74 -1.91 8.28 9.20
CA VAL A 74 -3.24 7.93 9.77
C VAL A 74 -3.21 6.92 10.95
N GLN A 75 -2.39 5.88 10.86
CA GLN A 75 -2.30 4.70 11.72
C GLN A 75 -1.71 4.98 13.11
N GLY A 76 -0.96 6.06 13.27
CA GLY A 76 -0.25 6.35 14.51
C GLY A 76 -1.17 6.78 15.65
N ARG A 77 -1.15 6.06 16.78
CA ARG A 77 -1.99 6.35 17.96
C ARG A 77 -1.56 7.64 18.67
N LYS A 78 -0.24 7.87 18.78
CA LYS A 78 0.35 9.00 19.53
C LYS A 78 1.09 9.98 18.63
N LEU A 79 1.87 9.47 17.69
CA LEU A 79 2.65 10.23 16.72
C LEU A 79 2.00 10.08 15.35
N ILE A 80 2.16 11.10 14.50
CA ILE A 80 1.76 11.08 13.10
C ILE A 80 2.86 11.74 12.27
N VAL A 81 3.02 11.29 11.03
CA VAL A 81 3.90 11.91 10.03
C VAL A 81 3.05 12.44 8.89
N ASP A 82 3.30 13.68 8.47
CA ASP A 82 2.69 14.25 7.26
C ASP A 82 3.57 14.01 6.02
N GLU A 83 2.99 14.22 4.83
CA GLU A 83 3.69 14.00 3.55
C GLU A 83 4.87 14.95 3.30
N ARG A 84 4.99 16.00 4.11
CA ARG A 84 6.10 16.98 4.06
C ARG A 84 7.29 16.49 4.90
N GLY A 85 7.12 15.38 5.61
CA GLY A 85 8.13 14.74 6.47
C GLY A 85 8.13 15.25 7.91
N TYR A 86 7.15 16.05 8.33
CA TYR A 86 7.02 16.44 9.74
C TYR A 86 6.38 15.33 10.55
N SER A 87 7.02 14.97 11.67
CA SER A 87 6.47 14.10 12.70
C SER A 87 6.01 14.95 13.89
N CYS A 88 4.78 14.76 14.33
CA CYS A 88 4.19 15.48 15.46
C CYS A 88 3.28 14.57 16.29
N GLN A 89 2.90 15.03 17.48
CA GLN A 89 1.87 14.35 18.25
C GLN A 89 0.51 14.53 17.57
N ARG A 90 -0.37 13.53 17.68
CA ARG A 90 -1.70 13.56 17.05
C ARG A 90 -2.56 14.76 17.45
N ARG A 91 -2.35 15.32 18.65
CA ARG A 91 -3.03 16.54 19.14
C ARG A 91 -2.53 17.85 18.51
N HIS A 92 -1.38 17.81 17.83
CA HIS A 92 -0.75 18.96 17.17
C HIS A 92 -0.93 18.92 15.64
N LEU A 93 -1.94 18.18 15.19
CA LEU A 93 -2.39 18.18 13.82
C LEU A 93 -3.30 19.39 13.59
N ASP A 94 -2.98 20.15 12.56
CA ASP A 94 -3.80 21.27 12.12
C ASP A 94 -5.05 20.78 11.36
N SER A 95 -6.02 21.68 11.20
CA SER A 95 -7.23 21.52 10.39
C SER A 95 -6.97 21.04 8.96
N ASN A 96 -5.79 21.36 8.42
CA ASN A 96 -5.32 20.95 7.10
C ASN A 96 -4.76 19.51 7.04
N ASN A 97 -4.91 18.69 8.09
CA ASN A 97 -4.31 17.36 8.22
C ASN A 97 -2.77 17.33 8.20
N CYS A 98 -2.16 18.49 8.38
CA CYS A 98 -0.72 18.72 8.41
C CYS A 98 -0.22 18.82 9.86
N CYS A 99 1.06 18.54 10.12
CA CYS A 99 1.64 18.83 11.43
C CYS A 99 1.87 20.34 11.61
N ASP A 100 1.51 20.88 12.78
CA ASP A 100 1.78 22.28 13.14
C ASP A 100 3.27 22.48 13.43
N THR A 101 3.94 23.30 12.62
CA THR A 101 5.37 23.59 12.72
C THR A 101 5.72 24.51 13.90
N LYS A 102 4.73 25.16 14.50
CA LYS A 102 4.94 26.05 15.67
C LYS A 102 5.12 25.27 16.96
N GLN A 103 4.71 24.00 16.98
CA GLN A 103 4.78 23.17 18.18
C GLN A 103 6.19 22.60 18.38
N PRO A 104 6.75 22.64 19.60
CA PRO A 104 8.12 22.19 19.85
C PRO A 104 8.29 20.67 19.72
N SER A 105 7.20 19.91 19.82
CA SER A 105 7.23 18.45 19.59
C SER A 105 7.29 18.08 18.10
N THR A 106 7.09 19.04 17.21
CA THR A 106 7.06 18.80 15.77
C THR A 106 8.49 18.82 15.24
N SER A 107 8.89 17.75 14.58
CA SER A 107 10.24 17.60 14.05
C SER A 107 10.19 17.12 12.61
N ARG A 108 10.91 17.79 11.71
CA ARG A 108 11.02 17.38 10.31
C ARG A 108 12.09 16.31 10.18
N TYR A 109 11.81 15.27 9.42
CA TYR A 109 12.78 14.26 9.05
C TYR A 109 13.48 13.59 10.24
N ASN A 110 12.70 13.24 11.27
CA ASN A 110 13.25 12.74 12.52
C ASN A 110 13.70 11.27 12.39
N CYS A 111 15.01 11.03 12.59
CA CYS A 111 15.64 9.70 12.57
C CYS A 111 16.07 9.19 13.96
N GLN A 112 15.61 9.79 15.06
CA GLN A 112 16.16 9.56 16.41
C GLN A 112 16.21 8.08 16.84
N THR A 113 15.26 7.26 16.39
CA THR A 113 15.20 5.84 16.74
C THR A 113 15.69 4.90 15.63
N CYS A 114 16.34 5.44 14.60
CA CYS A 114 16.78 4.69 13.44
C CYS A 114 18.25 4.31 13.57
N HIS A 115 18.56 3.06 13.22
CA HIS A 115 19.92 2.53 13.17
C HIS A 115 20.52 2.71 11.77
N THR A 116 21.82 2.42 11.66
CA THR A 116 22.59 2.56 10.40
C THR A 116 22.09 1.65 9.27
N ASN A 117 21.45 0.53 9.60
CA ASN A 117 20.80 -0.37 8.65
C ASN A 117 19.46 0.20 8.10
N GLY A 118 19.04 1.38 8.53
CA GLY A 118 17.79 2.01 8.10
C GLY A 118 16.54 1.39 8.74
N CYS A 119 16.71 0.67 9.86
CA CYS A 119 15.62 0.14 10.68
C CYS A 119 15.42 0.98 11.94
N CYS A 120 14.17 1.16 12.34
CA CYS A 120 13.76 2.03 13.43
C CYS A 120 12.79 1.33 14.39
N SER A 121 12.77 1.80 15.64
CA SER A 121 11.85 1.29 16.67
C SER A 121 10.43 1.83 16.57
N VAL A 122 10.28 3.04 16.02
CA VAL A 122 9.00 3.75 15.83
C VAL A 122 8.71 3.89 14.34
N TYR A 123 7.50 3.51 13.94
CA TYR A 123 7.05 3.57 12.54
C TYR A 123 7.09 4.99 11.98
N GLU A 124 6.57 5.95 12.74
CA GLU A 124 6.53 7.35 12.34
C GLU A 124 7.94 7.94 12.14
N TYR A 125 8.91 7.55 12.98
CA TYR A 125 10.29 7.99 12.76
C TYR A 125 10.93 7.31 11.55
N CYS A 126 10.61 6.03 11.27
CA CYS A 126 11.01 5.40 10.01
C CYS A 126 10.51 6.18 8.79
N VAL A 127 9.21 6.50 8.76
CA VAL A 127 8.61 7.21 7.62
C VAL A 127 9.19 8.61 7.49
N SER A 128 9.29 9.37 8.60
CA SER A 128 9.87 10.72 8.59
C SER A 128 11.33 10.70 8.14
N CYS A 129 12.15 9.77 8.63
CA CYS A 129 13.55 9.62 8.23
C CYS A 129 13.70 9.22 6.75
N CYS A 130 12.86 8.31 6.27
CA CYS A 130 12.84 7.85 4.87
C CYS A 130 12.55 8.97 3.88
N LEU A 131 11.77 9.99 4.29
CA LEU A 131 11.43 11.14 3.45
C LEU A 131 12.57 12.16 3.30
N GLN A 132 13.71 11.95 3.97
CA GLN A 132 14.87 12.81 3.78
C GLN A 132 15.38 12.73 2.33
N PRO A 133 15.76 13.87 1.72
CA PRO A 133 16.34 13.88 0.38
C PRO A 133 17.63 13.05 0.25
N ASP A 134 18.39 12.90 1.33
CA ASP A 134 19.64 12.13 1.33
C ASP A 134 19.41 10.61 1.19
N LYS A 135 18.20 10.12 1.43
CA LYS A 135 17.83 8.70 1.26
C LYS A 135 17.32 8.39 -0.14
N GLN A 136 17.06 9.41 -0.97
CA GLN A 136 16.64 9.24 -2.36
C GLN A 136 17.50 8.25 -3.17
N PRO A 137 18.85 8.32 -3.18
CA PRO A 137 19.66 7.39 -3.97
C PRO A 137 19.49 5.92 -3.53
N LEU A 138 19.38 5.68 -2.21
CA LEU A 138 19.12 4.35 -1.66
C LEU A 138 17.75 3.84 -2.11
N LEU A 139 16.72 4.68 -2.00
CA LEU A 139 15.35 4.34 -2.38
C LEU A 139 15.22 4.12 -3.89
N GLU A 140 15.97 4.85 -4.71
CA GLU A 140 15.96 4.67 -6.17
C GLU A 140 16.57 3.33 -6.57
N LYS A 141 17.68 2.95 -5.94
CA LYS A 141 18.26 1.61 -6.11
C LYS A 141 17.25 0.53 -5.73
N ILE A 142 16.62 0.67 -4.57
CA ILE A 142 15.54 -0.21 -4.11
C ILE A 142 14.44 -0.34 -5.18
N LEU A 143 13.90 0.77 -5.69
CA LEU A 143 12.86 0.74 -6.72
C LEU A 143 13.32 0.02 -8.00
N ARG A 144 14.56 0.23 -8.42
CA ARG A 144 15.15 -0.45 -9.59
C ARG A 144 15.25 -1.96 -9.36
N ASP A 145 15.74 -2.38 -8.20
CA ASP A 145 15.88 -3.79 -7.85
C ASP A 145 14.52 -4.51 -7.79
N TYR A 146 13.50 -3.87 -7.19
CA TYR A 146 12.14 -4.43 -7.16
C TYR A 146 11.50 -4.54 -8.55
N ASN A 147 11.75 -3.58 -9.45
CA ASN A 147 11.22 -3.62 -10.81
C ASN A 147 11.87 -4.72 -11.67
N ASN A 148 13.09 -5.12 -11.35
CA ASN A 148 13.80 -6.18 -12.06
C ASN A 148 13.35 -7.59 -11.62
N GLU A 149 12.72 -7.71 -10.44
CA GLU A 149 12.26 -8.98 -9.88
C GLU A 149 10.77 -9.26 -10.25
N PRO A 150 10.47 -10.25 -11.11
CA PRO A 150 9.14 -10.43 -11.71
C PRO A 150 8.01 -10.75 -10.71
N PHE A 151 8.35 -11.22 -9.52
CA PHE A 151 7.40 -11.58 -8.45
C PHE A 151 7.19 -10.46 -7.43
N ASN A 152 7.95 -9.37 -7.52
CA ASN A 152 8.06 -8.34 -6.49
C ASN A 152 7.22 -7.09 -6.82
N LYS A 153 5.96 -7.31 -7.20
CA LYS A 153 5.00 -6.26 -7.61
C LYS A 153 4.48 -5.36 -6.48
N LEU A 154 4.98 -5.49 -5.26
CA LEU A 154 4.44 -4.76 -4.10
C LEU A 154 4.59 -3.23 -4.25
N PHE A 155 5.67 -2.78 -4.88
CA PHE A 155 6.00 -1.36 -5.01
C PHE A 155 5.61 -0.75 -6.36
N SER A 156 5.08 -1.52 -7.31
CA SER A 156 4.60 -0.99 -8.60
C SER A 156 3.33 -0.15 -8.48
N LEU A 157 2.66 -0.20 -7.32
CA LEU A 157 1.45 0.56 -7.01
C LEU A 157 1.72 1.88 -6.30
N VAL A 158 2.98 2.14 -5.92
CA VAL A 158 3.38 3.33 -5.17
C VAL A 158 3.57 4.50 -6.14
N LEU A 159 2.89 5.62 -5.87
CA LEU A 159 2.88 6.77 -6.80
C LEU A 159 3.94 7.83 -6.47
N ASP A 160 4.31 7.96 -5.20
CA ASP A 160 5.21 9.00 -4.73
C ASP A 160 6.12 8.55 -3.60
N HIS A 161 7.08 9.40 -3.25
CA HIS A 161 8.04 9.16 -2.17
C HIS A 161 7.36 8.94 -0.82
N PHE A 162 6.24 9.62 -0.56
CA PHE A 162 5.52 9.44 0.70
C PHE A 162 4.91 8.05 0.81
N GLU A 163 4.20 7.59 -0.22
CA GLU A 163 3.64 6.25 -0.30
C GLU A 163 4.74 5.18 -0.27
N LEU A 164 5.90 5.44 -0.88
CA LEU A 164 7.05 4.53 -0.84
C LEU A 164 7.52 4.32 0.59
N CYS A 165 7.73 5.42 1.32
CA CYS A 165 8.15 5.36 2.71
C CYS A 165 7.08 4.72 3.61
N LEU A 166 5.80 5.03 3.40
CA LEU A 166 4.70 4.38 4.12
C LEU A 166 4.68 2.86 3.90
N ALA A 167 4.93 2.42 2.67
CA ALA A 167 4.94 1.00 2.30
C ALA A 167 6.19 0.28 2.81
N LYS A 168 7.39 0.84 2.59
CA LYS A 168 8.66 0.22 3.00
C LYS A 168 8.77 0.10 4.52
N CYS A 169 8.42 1.17 5.25
CA CYS A 169 8.52 1.17 6.72
C CYS A 169 7.53 0.22 7.41
N ARG A 170 6.57 -0.41 6.71
CA ARG A 170 5.69 -1.41 7.34
C ARG A 170 6.47 -2.69 7.65
N THR A 171 6.10 -3.34 8.75
CA THR A 171 6.63 -4.67 9.07
C THR A 171 6.25 -5.66 7.97
N SER A 172 7.20 -6.47 7.53
CA SER A 172 6.99 -7.50 6.50
C SER A 172 7.31 -8.89 7.04
N SER A 173 7.02 -9.93 6.24
CA SER A 173 7.43 -11.31 6.55
C SER A 173 8.95 -11.46 6.69
N GLN A 174 9.74 -10.56 6.09
CA GLN A 174 11.20 -10.56 6.24
C GLN A 174 11.64 -10.05 7.62
N SER A 175 10.81 -9.25 8.30
CA SER A 175 11.08 -8.73 9.64
C SER A 175 10.80 -9.73 10.77
N VAL A 176 10.24 -10.91 10.44
CA VAL A 176 9.88 -11.95 11.42
C VAL A 176 10.72 -13.23 11.25
N GLN A 177 10.71 -14.04 12.31
CA GLN A 177 11.32 -15.33 12.51
C GLN A 177 10.31 -16.21 13.26
N HIS A 178 10.35 -17.54 13.06
CA HIS A 178 9.46 -18.49 13.74
C HIS A 178 7.98 -18.06 13.72
N GLU A 179 7.45 -17.92 12.51
CA GLU A 179 6.04 -17.66 12.19
C GLU A 179 5.49 -16.29 12.66
N ASN A 180 5.93 -15.70 13.79
CA ASN A 180 5.43 -14.42 14.31
C ASN A 180 6.41 -13.62 15.21
N SER A 181 7.63 -14.11 15.47
CA SER A 181 8.59 -13.39 16.35
C SER A 181 9.40 -12.38 15.53
N TYR A 182 9.50 -11.12 15.94
CA TYR A 182 10.36 -10.16 15.23
C TYR A 182 11.84 -10.54 15.33
N ARG A 183 12.60 -10.38 14.24
CA ARG A 183 14.05 -10.59 14.21
C ARG A 183 14.78 -9.69 15.20
N ASP A 184 14.34 -8.44 15.28
CA ASP A 184 14.67 -7.50 16.35
C ASP A 184 13.40 -6.77 16.80
N PRO A 185 12.88 -7.04 18.02
CA PRO A 185 11.72 -6.34 18.57
C PRO A 185 11.93 -4.83 18.70
N LYS A 186 13.19 -4.37 18.79
CA LYS A 186 13.57 -2.96 18.94
C LYS A 186 13.71 -2.26 17.60
N SER A 187 13.90 -2.94 16.47
CA SER A 187 14.13 -2.30 15.17
C SER A 187 13.34 -2.96 14.02
N LYS A 188 12.01 -2.95 14.13
CA LYS A 188 11.13 -3.69 13.21
C LYS A 188 10.66 -2.93 11.96
N TYR A 189 10.78 -1.60 11.93
CA TYR A 189 10.30 -0.76 10.82
C TYR A 189 11.48 -0.27 9.99
N CYS A 190 11.61 -0.69 8.74
CA CYS A 190 12.82 -0.42 7.95
C CYS A 190 12.51 0.24 6.62
N TYR A 191 13.34 1.22 6.22
CA TYR A 191 13.32 1.77 4.87
C TYR A 191 14.51 1.31 4.01
N GLY A 192 15.50 0.65 4.63
CA GLY A 192 16.69 0.14 3.96
C GLY A 192 16.46 -1.09 3.05
N GLU A 193 17.56 -1.56 2.43
CA GLU A 193 17.58 -2.75 1.57
C GLU A 193 17.44 -4.04 2.37
N SER A 194 18.11 -4.12 3.51
CA SER A 194 18.16 -5.30 4.36
C SER A 194 17.00 -5.34 5.36
N ALA A 195 16.52 -6.56 5.62
CA ALA A 195 15.67 -6.83 6.77
C ALA A 195 16.39 -6.49 8.09
N PRO A 196 15.65 -6.29 9.22
CA PRO A 196 16.27 -6.13 10.52
C PRO A 196 17.24 -7.27 10.80
N ASP A 197 18.39 -6.92 11.39
CA ASP A 197 19.37 -7.90 11.83
C ASP A 197 18.71 -8.87 12.82
N LEU A 198 19.05 -10.16 12.71
CA LEU A 198 18.67 -11.13 13.73
C LEU A 198 19.40 -10.72 15.01
N GLN A 199 18.65 -10.36 16.03
CA GLN A 199 19.21 -10.12 17.35
C GLN A 199 19.88 -11.44 17.77
N SER A 200 21.22 -11.46 17.80
CA SER A 200 21.93 -12.53 18.50
C SER A 200 21.38 -12.51 19.91
N ALA A 201 20.67 -13.57 20.29
CA ALA A 201 20.13 -13.70 21.62
C ALA A 201 21.27 -13.45 22.61
N ILE A 202 21.29 -12.27 23.21
CA ILE A 202 22.14 -12.01 24.35
C ILE A 202 21.46 -12.81 25.46
N LEU A 203 22.03 -13.99 25.71
CA LEU A 203 21.87 -14.76 26.94
C LEU A 203 22.10 -13.87 28.16
#